data_AF-G7YVG1-F1
#
_entry.id   AF-G7YVG1-F1
#
_cell.length_a   1.000
_cell.length_b   1.000
_cell.length_c   1.000
_cell.angle_alpha   90.00
_cell.angle_beta   90.00
_cell.angle_gamma   90.00
#
_symmetry.space_group_name_H-M   'P 1'
#
loop_
_entity.id
_entity.type
_entity.pdbx_description
1 polymer ?
#
loop_
_entity_poly.entity_id
_entity_poly.type
_entity_poly.pdbx_seq_one_letter_code
_entity_poly.pdbx_strand_id
1 'polypeptide(L)'
;MIPLSVMNSYWDEIATSLYSAENFACAMAPPGSLKHQISERTVTLLKSRRNIPAGPEHNLMRRIIRSQVKVRMQADREVWWTQRAKEMEESQKAGNIQRFFQLIRVTGPRKPPVSETIKDRNGVNISNIEERLD
;
A
#
# COMPACT_ATOMS: atom_id res chain seq x y z
N MET A 1 11.86 -52.99 17.58
CA MET A 1 11.97 -52.60 16.16
C MET A 1 10.65 -51.91 15.82
N ILE A 2 10.63 -50.59 15.63
CA ILE A 2 9.38 -49.87 15.33
C ILE A 2 9.01 -50.18 13.87
N PRO A 3 7.78 -50.64 13.56
CA PRO A 3 7.37 -50.91 12.21
C PRO A 3 7.48 -49.65 11.34
N LEU A 4 8.02 -49.78 10.13
CA LEU A 4 8.21 -48.67 9.19
C LEU A 4 6.90 -47.92 8.90
N SER A 5 5.77 -48.63 8.97
CA SER A 5 4.42 -48.07 8.82
C SER A 5 4.06 -47.04 9.91
N VAL A 6 4.51 -47.26 11.14
CA VAL A 6 4.25 -46.36 12.29
C VAL A 6 5.10 -45.09 12.17
N MET A 7 6.32 -45.22 11.65
CA MET A 7 7.19 -44.08 11.38
C MET A 7 6.59 -43.18 10.28
N ASN A 8 6.08 -43.78 9.20
CA ASN A 8 5.46 -43.01 8.12
C ASN A 8 4.17 -42.31 8.57
N SER A 9 3.29 -42.98 9.31
CA SER A 9 2.05 -42.34 9.80
C SER A 9 2.33 -41.15 10.71
N TYR A 10 3.41 -41.21 11.49
CA TYR A 10 3.84 -40.11 12.35
C TYR A 10 4.33 -38.89 11.56
N TRP A 11 5.09 -39.12 10.48
CA TRP A 11 5.52 -38.03 9.59
C TRP A 11 4.35 -37.41 8.81
N ASP A 12 3.37 -38.22 8.40
CA ASP A 12 2.16 -37.72 7.74
C ASP A 12 1.29 -36.87 8.69
N GLU A 13 1.22 -37.25 9.97
CA GLU A 13 0.52 -36.48 11.01
C GLU A 13 1.21 -35.13 11.27
N ILE A 14 2.55 -35.12 11.32
CA ILE A 14 3.35 -33.89 11.45
C ILE A 14 3.15 -33.00 10.21
N ALA A 15 3.22 -33.56 9.01
CA ALA A 15 3.03 -32.82 7.76
C ALA A 15 1.62 -32.23 7.67
N THR A 16 0.60 -33.00 8.06
CA THR A 16 -0.81 -32.56 8.09
C THR A 16 -1.03 -31.46 9.14
N SER A 17 -0.41 -31.61 10.32
CA SER A 17 -0.47 -30.60 11.38
C SER A 17 0.25 -29.31 10.99
N LEU A 18 1.40 -29.40 10.34
CA LEU A 18 2.11 -28.24 9.78
C LEU A 18 1.31 -27.57 8.68
N TYR A 19 0.75 -28.33 7.74
CA TYR A 19 -0.05 -27.80 6.64
C TYR A 19 -1.34 -27.14 7.14
N SER A 20 -2.00 -27.70 8.15
CA SER A 20 -3.20 -27.11 8.77
C SER A 20 -2.86 -25.86 9.59
N ALA A 21 -1.76 -25.87 10.34
CA ALA A 21 -1.26 -24.71 11.07
C ALA A 21 -0.82 -23.59 10.11
N GLU A 22 -0.18 -23.93 8.98
CA GLU A 22 0.18 -23.00 7.92
C GLU A 22 -1.06 -22.40 7.27
N ASN A 23 -2.08 -23.19 6.94
CA ASN A 23 -3.35 -22.68 6.43
C ASN A 23 -4.09 -21.79 7.44
N PHE A 24 -3.96 -22.07 8.75
CA PHE A 24 -4.56 -21.27 9.81
C PHE A 24 -3.81 -19.94 10.05
N ALA A 25 -2.48 -19.99 10.10
CA ALA A 25 -1.63 -18.82 10.28
C ALA A 25 -1.56 -17.94 9.02
N CYS A 26 -1.58 -18.57 7.84
CA CYS A 26 -1.67 -17.95 6.53
C CYS A 26 -3.11 -17.83 6.01
N ALA A 27 -4.11 -17.86 6.91
CA ALA A 27 -5.42 -17.29 6.63
C ALA A 27 -5.24 -15.78 6.37
N MET A 28 -4.73 -15.47 5.17
CA MET A 28 -4.98 -14.24 4.48
C MET A 28 -6.49 -14.22 4.34
N ALA A 29 -7.18 -13.56 5.29
CA ALA A 29 -8.32 -12.77 4.88
C ALA A 29 -7.86 -12.10 3.58
N PRO A 30 -8.45 -12.43 2.41
CA PRO A 30 -8.06 -11.83 1.15
C PRO A 30 -8.01 -10.36 1.47
N PRO A 31 -6.85 -9.66 1.31
CA PRO A 31 -6.75 -8.27 1.68
C PRO A 31 -8.00 -7.60 1.14
N GLY A 32 -8.89 -7.20 2.07
CA GLY A 32 -10.30 -6.95 1.75
C GLY A 32 -10.30 -6.07 0.52
N SER A 33 -10.95 -6.56 -0.55
CA SER A 33 -10.66 -6.21 -1.94
C SER A 33 -10.58 -4.70 -2.20
N LEU A 34 -9.45 -4.09 -1.89
CA LEU A 34 -9.03 -2.77 -2.32
C LEU A 34 -8.00 -3.00 -3.41
N LYS A 35 -8.43 -3.70 -4.47
CA LYS A 35 -7.65 -3.84 -5.71
C LYS A 35 -7.35 -2.47 -6.33
N HIS A 36 -7.95 -1.38 -5.81
CA HIS A 36 -7.57 -0.01 -6.07
C HIS A 36 -7.69 0.84 -4.79
N GLN A 37 -6.60 1.48 -4.35
CA GLN A 37 -6.61 2.51 -3.28
C GLN A 37 -7.33 3.81 -3.72
N ILE A 38 -7.73 3.87 -4.98
CA ILE A 38 -8.26 5.02 -5.68
C ILE A 38 -9.63 4.63 -6.21
N SER A 39 -10.69 5.32 -5.78
CA SER A 39 -12.05 5.01 -6.22
C SER A 39 -12.14 4.93 -7.75
N GLU A 40 -12.99 4.06 -8.28
CA GLU A 40 -13.27 3.98 -9.72
C GLU A 40 -13.59 5.35 -10.32
N ARG A 41 -14.29 6.21 -9.56
CA ARG A 41 -14.62 7.58 -9.98
C ARG A 41 -13.38 8.47 -10.12
N THR A 42 -12.36 8.26 -9.30
CA THR A 42 -11.08 8.99 -9.40
C THR A 42 -10.28 8.43 -10.58
N VAL A 43 -10.34 7.12 -10.83
CA VAL A 43 -9.73 6.49 -12.01
C VAL A 43 -10.32 7.02 -13.32
N THR A 44 -11.65 7.15 -13.42
CA THR A 44 -12.30 7.71 -14.61
C THR A 44 -11.89 9.16 -14.85
N LEU A 45 -11.76 9.96 -13.80
CA LEU A 45 -11.33 11.35 -13.90
C LEU A 45 -9.86 11.47 -14.34
N LEU A 46 -8.99 10.59 -13.84
CA LEU A 46 -7.60 10.51 -14.30
C LEU A 46 -7.50 10.11 -15.78
N LYS A 47 -8.34 9.17 -16.24
CA LYS A 47 -8.45 8.82 -17.66
C LYS A 47 -8.92 10.03 -18.49
N SER A 48 -9.97 10.71 -18.06
CA SER A 48 -10.48 11.92 -18.71
C SER A 48 -9.41 13.01 -18.82
N ARG A 49 -8.63 13.24 -17.75
CA ARG A 49 -7.50 14.18 -17.76
C ARG A 49 -6.47 13.87 -18.84
N ARG A 50 -6.15 12.58 -19.07
CA ARG A 50 -5.18 12.14 -20.08
C ARG A 50 -5.70 12.33 -21.52
N ASN A 51 -7.02 12.36 -21.70
CA ASN A 51 -7.66 12.52 -23.00
C ASN A 51 -7.84 13.99 -23.40
N ILE A 52 -7.48 14.96 -22.55
CA ILE A 52 -7.57 16.39 -22.90
C ILE A 52 -6.43 16.74 -23.88
N PRO A 53 -6.73 17.32 -25.06
CA PRO A 53 -5.71 17.71 -26.04
C PRO A 53 -4.75 18.78 -25.49
N ALA A 54 -3.60 18.92 -26.15
CA ALA A 54 -2.71 20.06 -25.91
C ALA A 54 -3.25 21.30 -26.64
N GLY A 55 -3.35 22.42 -25.94
CA GLY A 55 -3.75 23.70 -26.51
C GLY A 55 -4.33 24.66 -25.47
N PRO A 56 -4.22 26.00 -25.68
CA PRO A 56 -4.72 26.99 -24.74
C PRO A 56 -6.22 26.92 -24.48
N GLU A 57 -7.01 26.57 -25.51
CA GLU A 57 -8.46 26.44 -25.48
C GLU A 57 -8.95 25.38 -24.46
N HIS A 58 -8.10 24.40 -24.16
CA HIS A 58 -8.42 23.33 -23.21
C HIS A 58 -7.88 23.57 -21.78
N ASN A 59 -7.22 24.70 -21.53
CA ASN A 59 -6.59 24.99 -20.24
C ASN A 59 -7.61 25.04 -19.09
N LEU A 60 -8.78 25.65 -19.32
CA LEU A 60 -9.82 25.74 -18.30
C LEU A 60 -10.31 24.36 -17.89
N MET A 61 -10.60 23.50 -18.87
CA MET A 61 -11.04 22.11 -18.65
C MET A 61 -9.97 21.33 -17.88
N ARG A 62 -8.70 21.45 -18.28
CA ARG A 62 -7.58 20.81 -17.59
C ARG A 62 -7.44 21.27 -16.13
N ARG A 63 -7.67 22.56 -15.87
CA ARG A 63 -7.65 23.13 -14.52
C ARG A 63 -8.78 22.56 -13.65
N ILE A 64 -10.00 22.52 -14.18
CA ILE A 64 -11.17 21.97 -13.48
C ILE A 64 -10.94 20.50 -13.13
N ILE A 65 -10.55 19.68 -14.10
CA ILE A 65 -10.29 18.26 -13.87
C ILE A 65 -9.15 18.07 -12.86
N ARG A 66 -8.08 18.85 -12.95
CA ARG A 66 -6.97 18.78 -11.98
C ARG A 66 -7.45 19.07 -10.55
N SER A 67 -8.28 20.10 -10.36
CA SER A 67 -8.84 20.44 -9.06
C SER A 67 -9.74 19.32 -8.52
N GLN A 68 -10.59 18.74 -9.37
CA GLN A 68 -11.45 17.61 -8.99
C GLN A 68 -10.63 16.36 -8.64
N VAL A 69 -9.57 16.05 -9.38
CA VAL A 69 -8.65 14.94 -9.06
C VAL A 69 -8.01 15.18 -7.70
N LYS A 70 -7.53 16.39 -7.43
CA LYS A 70 -6.90 16.73 -6.14
C LYS A 70 -7.85 16.49 -4.97
N VAL A 71 -9.09 16.97 -5.05
CA VAL A 71 -10.10 16.79 -4.00
C VAL A 71 -10.44 15.32 -3.80
N ARG A 72 -10.67 14.56 -4.87
CA ARG A 72 -11.02 13.14 -4.77
C ARG A 72 -9.87 12.27 -4.27
N MET A 73 -8.65 12.53 -4.72
CA MET A 73 -7.46 11.83 -4.21
C MET A 73 -7.26 12.09 -2.72
N GLN A 74 -7.57 13.30 -2.25
CA GLN A 74 -7.53 13.62 -0.82
C GLN A 74 -8.58 12.82 -0.05
N ALA A 75 -9.82 12.75 -0.54
CA ALA A 75 -10.88 11.95 0.07
C ALA A 75 -10.53 10.44 0.08
N ASP A 76 -10.05 9.90 -1.03
CA ASP A 76 -9.60 8.50 -1.13
C ASP A 76 -8.47 8.20 -0.11
N ARG A 77 -7.55 9.16 0.08
CA ARG A 77 -6.47 9.07 1.06
C ARG A 77 -6.97 9.13 2.51
N GLU A 78 -7.96 9.96 2.81
CA GLU A 78 -8.57 10.04 4.15
C GLU A 78 -9.27 8.74 4.53
N VAL A 79 -10.02 8.15 3.59
CA VAL A 79 -10.65 6.84 3.77
C VAL A 79 -9.58 5.78 4.03
N TRP A 80 -8.51 5.78 3.23
CA TRP A 80 -7.41 4.84 3.41
C TRP A 80 -6.71 4.97 4.77
N TRP A 81 -6.40 6.19 5.21
CA TRP A 81 -5.77 6.42 6.52
C TRP A 81 -6.66 5.99 7.68
N THR A 82 -7.97 6.28 7.60
CA THR A 82 -8.93 5.89 8.63
C THR A 82 -9.04 4.37 8.76
N GLN A 83 -9.17 3.69 7.63
CA GLN A 83 -9.20 2.22 7.60
C GLN A 83 -7.90 1.63 8.14
N ARG A 84 -6.76 2.23 7.78
CA ARG A 84 -5.45 1.76 8.22
C ARG A 84 -5.21 1.94 9.72
N ALA A 85 -5.67 3.05 10.30
CA ALA A 85 -5.61 3.29 11.73
C ALA A 85 -6.47 2.26 12.50
N LYS A 86 -7.67 1.97 12.00
CA LYS A 86 -8.53 0.92 12.57
C LYS A 86 -7.87 -0.45 12.56
N GLU A 87 -7.28 -0.86 11.43
CA GLU A 87 -6.56 -2.15 11.34
C GLU A 87 -5.35 -2.22 12.27
N MET A 88 -4.64 -1.10 12.46
CA MET A 88 -3.53 -1.03 13.42
C MET A 88 -4.03 -1.24 14.86
N GLU A 89 -5.10 -0.54 15.26
CA GLU A 89 -5.71 -0.69 16.58
C GLU A 89 -6.21 -2.12 16.83
N GLU A 90 -6.88 -2.73 15.85
CA GLU A 90 -7.34 -4.13 15.94
C GLU A 90 -6.16 -5.11 16.07
N SER A 91 -5.11 -4.92 15.27
CA SER A 91 -3.92 -5.79 15.35
C SER A 91 -3.19 -5.67 16.68
N GLN A 92 -3.15 -4.46 17.26
CA GLN A 92 -2.58 -4.23 18.59
C GLN A 92 -3.42 -4.92 19.66
N LYS A 93 -4.75 -4.74 19.65
CA LYS A 93 -5.66 -5.39 20.61
C LYS A 93 -5.61 -6.91 20.54
N ALA A 94 -5.43 -7.47 19.35
CA ALA A 94 -5.29 -8.91 19.14
C ALA A 94 -3.91 -9.47 19.52
N GLY A 95 -2.94 -8.62 19.92
CA GLY A 95 -1.56 -9.04 20.14
C GLY A 95 -0.86 -9.53 18.85
N ASN A 96 -1.39 -9.19 17.68
CA ASN A 96 -0.84 -9.62 16.39
C ASN A 96 0.31 -8.69 15.96
N ILE A 97 1.46 -8.92 16.58
CA ILE A 97 2.69 -8.14 16.38
C ILE A 97 3.14 -8.17 14.91
N GLN A 98 3.05 -9.33 14.24
CA GLN A 98 3.47 -9.47 12.84
C GLN A 98 2.65 -8.57 11.92
N ARG A 99 1.32 -8.58 12.06
CA ARG A 99 0.43 -7.73 11.25
C ARG A 99 0.62 -6.26 11.55
N PHE A 100 0.79 -5.90 12.83
CA PHE A 100 1.09 -4.53 13.23
C PHE A 100 2.38 -3.99 12.58
N PHE A 101 3.48 -4.76 12.61
CA PHE A 101 4.73 -4.37 11.96
C PHE A 101 4.62 -4.25 10.44
N GLN A 102 3.83 -5.12 9.79
CA GLN A 102 3.56 -4.98 8.35
C GLN A 102 2.81 -3.68 8.05
N LEU A 103 1.81 -3.32 8.84
CA LEU A 103 1.05 -2.09 8.67
C LEU A 103 1.97 -0.86 8.81
N ILE A 104 2.86 -0.84 9.81
CA ILE A 104 3.87 0.21 10.00
C ILE A 104 4.78 0.34 8.78
N ARG A 105 5.24 -0.77 8.19
CA ARG A 105 6.10 -0.72 7.00
C ARG A 105 5.39 -0.16 5.78
N VAL A 106 4.10 -0.44 5.63
CA VAL A 106 3.31 0.04 4.47
C VAL A 106 2.89 1.50 4.64
N THR A 107 2.64 1.98 5.87
CA THR A 107 2.31 3.40 6.15
C THR A 107 3.52 4.28 6.39
N GLY A 108 4.64 3.68 6.77
CA GLY A 108 5.84 4.39 7.14
C GLY A 108 6.41 5.17 5.95
N PRO A 109 7.33 6.11 6.22
CA PRO A 109 8.03 6.84 5.18
C PRO A 109 8.64 5.83 4.20
N ARG A 110 8.13 5.81 2.97
CA ARG A 110 8.70 4.97 1.93
C ARG A 110 10.11 5.50 1.70
N LYS A 111 11.12 4.63 1.81
CA LYS A 111 12.48 5.01 1.42
C LYS A 111 12.40 5.56 -0.01
N PRO A 112 12.88 6.78 -0.28
CA PRO A 112 12.95 7.26 -1.65
C PRO A 112 13.76 6.25 -2.47
N PRO A 113 13.30 5.87 -3.66
CA PRO A 113 14.06 4.97 -4.51
C PRO A 113 15.33 5.71 -4.93
N VAL A 114 16.45 5.38 -4.27
CA VAL A 114 17.85 5.65 -4.64
C VAL A 114 18.16 7.10 -5.06
N SER A 115 18.76 7.85 -4.12
CA SER A 115 19.59 9.04 -4.35
C SER A 115 19.23 9.93 -5.55
N GLU A 116 18.04 10.54 -5.54
CA GLU A 116 17.91 11.84 -6.20
C GLU A 116 18.71 12.84 -5.37
N THR A 117 20.02 12.82 -5.58
CA THR A 117 20.92 13.83 -5.06
C THR A 117 20.68 15.08 -5.90
N ILE A 118 19.62 15.80 -5.57
CA ILE A 118 19.33 17.08 -6.19
C ILE A 118 20.41 18.02 -5.71
N LYS A 119 21.16 18.58 -6.64
CA LYS A 119 22.16 19.59 -6.38
C LYS A 119 21.56 20.96 -6.58
N ASP A 120 21.90 21.91 -5.73
CA ASP A 120 21.58 23.32 -5.94
C ASP A 120 22.36 23.87 -7.16
N ARG A 121 22.13 25.15 -7.47
CA ARG A 121 22.84 25.87 -8.55
C ARG A 121 24.37 25.89 -8.35
N ASN A 122 24.84 25.65 -7.12
CA ASN A 122 26.25 25.66 -6.74
C ASN A 122 26.85 24.24 -6.67
N GLY A 123 26.07 23.20 -7.00
CA GLY A 123 26.51 21.81 -6.98
C GLY A 123 26.45 21.12 -5.61
N VAL A 124 25.89 21.77 -4.59
CA VAL A 124 25.75 21.26 -3.21
C VAL A 124 24.50 20.39 -3.13
N ASN A 125 24.61 19.24 -2.47
CA ASN A 125 23.50 18.31 -2.31
C ASN A 125 22.42 18.91 -1.40
N ILE A 126 21.21 19.09 -1.93
CA ILE A 126 20.02 19.54 -1.18
C ILE A 126 19.49 18.33 -0.39
N SER A 127 19.69 18.36 0.92
CA SER A 127 19.24 17.31 1.85
C SER A 127 17.83 17.54 2.41
N ASN A 128 17.31 18.77 2.33
CA ASN A 128 15.98 19.13 2.85
C ASN A 128 14.90 19.03 1.76
N ILE A 129 13.70 18.56 2.13
CA ILE A 129 12.56 18.42 1.24
C ILE A 129 11.87 19.77 0.99
N GLU A 130 11.93 20.71 1.94
CA GLU A 130 11.30 22.04 1.80
C GLU A 130 11.98 22.87 0.71
N GLU A 131 13.32 22.85 0.63
CA GLU A 131 14.12 23.54 -0.40
C GLU A 131 13.95 22.95 -1.81
N ARG A 132 13.31 21.78 -1.96
CA ARG A 132 13.05 21.15 -3.27
C ARG A 132 11.79 21.70 -3.96
N LEU A 133 10.96 22.46 -3.26
CA LEU A 133 9.62 22.85 -3.72
C LEU A 133 9.44 24.36 -3.98
N ASP A 134 10.46 25.16 -3.69
CA ASP A 134 10.58 26.55 -4.18
C ASP A 134 11.11 26.59 -5.62
#